data_AF-A0A2V6S6M3-F1
#
_entry.id   AF-A0A2V6S6M3-F1
#
_cell.length_a   1.000
_cell.length_b   1.000
_cell.length_c   1.000
_cell.angle_alpha   90.00
_cell.angle_beta   90.00
_cell.angle_gamma   90.00
#
_symmetry.space_group_name_H-M   'P 1'
#
loop_
_entity.id
_entity.type
_entity.pdbx_description
1 polymer ?
#
loop_
_entity_poly.entity_id
_entity_poly.type
_entity_poly.pdbx_seq_one_letter_code
_entity_poly.pdbx_strand_id
1 'polypeptide(L)'
;MMLTNKTKVLLVLTQDLLDRARVLAGKATTALKLPVSLQIVLRALIEVGLKRDNHPTLLANVEGQAKAVRHQRSVAGRAGLREN
;
A
#
# COMPACT_ATOMS: atom_id res chain seq x y z
N MET A 1 17.44 -0.36 17.15
CA MET A 1 17.13 0.97 16.60
C MET A 1 15.74 1.40 17.05
N MET A 2 15.69 2.48 17.84
CA MET A 2 14.46 3.03 18.39
C MET A 2 13.77 3.86 17.30
N LEU A 3 12.50 3.58 16.96
CA LEU A 3 11.66 4.52 16.19
C LEU A 3 11.34 5.70 17.12
N THR A 4 12.25 6.64 17.27
CA THR A 4 11.96 7.95 17.83
C THR A 4 11.12 8.69 16.77
N ASN A 5 9.90 9.09 17.12
CA ASN A 5 8.84 9.61 16.21
C ASN A 5 8.00 8.51 15.49
N LYS A 6 7.18 7.78 16.26
CA LYS A 6 6.22 6.78 15.73
C LYS A 6 4.89 7.44 15.35
N THR A 7 4.66 7.64 14.06
CA THR A 7 3.31 7.85 13.52
C THR A 7 2.68 6.51 13.16
N LYS A 8 1.40 6.31 13.48
CA LYS A 8 0.64 5.12 13.11
C LYS A 8 -0.29 5.44 11.94
N VAL A 9 -0.37 4.54 10.97
CA VAL A 9 -1.27 4.64 9.82
C VAL A 9 -2.00 3.31 9.65
N LEU A 10 -3.30 3.37 9.36
CA LEU A 10 -4.06 2.21 8.90
C LEU A 10 -3.99 2.17 7.37
N LEU A 11 -3.51 1.05 6.82
CA LEU A 11 -3.39 0.85 5.38
C LEU A 11 -4.27 -0.32 4.95
N VAL A 12 -5.24 -0.05 4.09
CA VAL A 12 -6.12 -1.06 3.49
C VAL A 12 -5.49 -1.50 2.17
N LEU A 13 -5.21 -2.80 2.06
CA LEU A 13 -4.55 -3.39 0.89
C LEU A 13 -5.41 -4.51 0.32
N THR A 14 -5.33 -4.71 -0.99
CA THR A 14 -5.92 -5.89 -1.63
C THR A 14 -5.18 -7.15 -1.18
N GLN A 15 -5.88 -8.29 -1.18
CA GLN A 15 -5.30 -9.56 -0.78
C GLN A 15 -4.12 -9.97 -1.68
N ASP A 16 -4.21 -9.77 -3.01
CA ASP A 16 -3.12 -10.07 -3.96
C ASP A 16 -1.82 -9.33 -3.60
N LEU A 17 -1.91 -8.06 -3.18
CA LEU A 17 -0.74 -7.27 -2.79
C LEU A 17 -0.11 -7.85 -1.51
N LEU A 18 -0.92 -8.24 -0.53
CA LEU A 18 -0.44 -8.91 0.67
C LEU A 18 0.18 -10.28 0.36
N ASP A 19 -0.39 -11.07 -0.54
CA ASP A 19 0.14 -12.37 -0.93
C ASP A 19 1.50 -12.25 -1.61
N ARG A 20 1.67 -11.28 -2.52
CA ARG A 20 2.97 -10.98 -3.12
C ARG A 20 4.00 -10.57 -2.07
N ALA A 21 3.61 -9.73 -1.11
CA ALA A 21 4.50 -9.31 -0.04
C ALA A 21 4.88 -10.48 0.90
N ARG A 22 3.96 -11.43 1.15
CA ARG A 22 4.26 -12.68 1.89
C ARG A 22 5.28 -13.53 1.16
N VAL A 23 5.15 -13.70 -0.15
CA VAL A 23 6.14 -14.43 -0.97
C VAL A 23 7.52 -13.77 -0.87
N LEU A 24 7.59 -12.44 -0.92
CA LEU A 24 8.84 -11.71 -0.73
C LEU A 24 9.44 -11.92 0.67
N ALA A 25 8.60 -11.91 1.72
CA ALA A 25 9.04 -12.19 3.08
C ALA A 25 9.61 -13.61 3.23
N GLY A 26 8.97 -14.60 2.61
CA GLY A 26 9.47 -15.98 2.57
C GLY A 26 10.84 -16.07 1.89
N LYS A 27 10.97 -15.48 0.70
CA LYS A 27 12.24 -15.43 -0.04
C LYS A 27 13.35 -14.74 0.76
N ALA A 28 13.03 -13.61 1.39
CA ALA A 28 13.98 -12.87 2.21
C ALA A 28 14.40 -13.64 3.47
N THR A 29 13.46 -14.36 4.10
CA THR A 29 13.75 -15.23 5.25
C THR A 29 14.75 -16.32 4.88
N THR A 30 14.54 -16.99 3.75
CA THR A 30 15.47 -18.01 3.25
C THR A 30 16.83 -17.41 2.90
N ALA A 31 16.86 -16.28 2.19
CA ALA A 31 18.11 -15.66 1.73
C ALA A 31 18.94 -15.10 2.89
N LEU A 32 18.31 -14.43 3.86
CA LEU A 32 18.99 -13.79 4.99
C LEU A 32 19.20 -14.73 6.18
N LYS A 33 18.60 -15.93 6.15
CA LYS A 33 18.66 -16.93 7.24
C LYS A 33 18.17 -16.37 8.58
N LEU A 34 17.20 -15.46 8.56
CA LEU A 34 16.56 -14.89 9.75
C LEU A 34 15.09 -14.61 9.48
N PRO A 35 14.19 -14.69 10.50
CA PRO A 35 12.78 -14.42 10.31
C PRO A 35 12.52 -12.99 9.82
N VAL A 36 11.98 -12.85 8.61
CA VAL A 36 11.58 -11.54 8.05
C VAL A 36 10.07 -11.39 8.16
N SER A 37 9.62 -10.41 8.94
CA SER A 37 8.19 -10.13 9.08
C SER A 37 7.63 -9.38 7.87
N LEU A 38 6.34 -9.57 7.62
CA LEU A 38 5.63 -8.83 6.58
C LEU A 38 5.71 -7.31 6.78
N GLN A 39 5.73 -6.84 8.03
CA GLN A 39 5.88 -5.43 8.35
C GLN A 39 7.22 -4.85 7.85
N ILE A 40 8.31 -5.61 7.97
CA ILE A 40 9.63 -5.19 7.47
C ILE A 40 9.60 -5.06 5.95
N VAL A 41 9.01 -6.03 5.25
CA VAL A 41 8.89 -6.00 3.79
C VAL A 41 8.04 -4.82 3.33
N LEU A 42 6.86 -4.62 3.92
CA LEU A 42 5.97 -3.51 3.56
C LEU A 42 6.66 -2.16 3.82
N ARG A 43 7.36 -2.02 4.94
CA ARG A 43 8.14 -0.81 5.24
C ARG A 43 9.21 -0.54 4.19
N ALA A 44 10.00 -1.56 3.83
CA ALA A 44 11.03 -1.43 2.81
C ALA A 44 10.45 -1.06 1.44
N LEU A 45 9.31 -1.64 1.06
CA LEU A 45 8.62 -1.30 -0.19
C LEU A 45 8.14 0.15 -0.20
N ILE A 46 7.57 0.64 0.91
CA ILE A 46 7.17 2.04 1.05
C ILE A 46 8.39 2.96 0.95
N GLU A 47 9.46 2.67 1.70
CA GLU A 47 10.68 3.49 1.68
C GLU A 47 11.34 3.53 0.29
N VAL A 48 11.42 2.41 -0.41
CA VAL A 48 11.94 2.36 -1.80
C VAL A 48 11.01 3.09 -2.77
N GLY A 49 9.69 2.94 -2.60
CA GLY A 49 8.70 3.64 -3.42
C GLY A 49 8.75 5.15 -3.25
N LEU A 50 8.86 5.63 -2.00
CA LEU A 50 8.94 7.05 -1.68
C LEU A 50 10.22 7.71 -2.20
N LYS A 51 11.32 6.97 -2.30
CA LYS A 51 12.57 7.45 -2.94
C LYS A 51 12.46 7.60 -4.46
N ARG A 52 11.38 7.12 -5.08
CA ARG A 52 11.11 7.19 -6.53
C ARG A 52 10.03 8.22 -6.84
N ASP A 53 10.01 9.32 -6.10
CA ASP A 53 9.01 10.40 -6.11
C ASP A 53 8.58 10.88 -7.50
N ASN A 54 9.50 10.96 -8.47
CA ASN A 54 9.21 11.39 -9.85
C ASN A 54 9.08 10.27 -10.88
N HIS A 55 8.94 9.01 -10.47
CA HIS A 55 8.80 7.91 -11.42
C HIS A 55 7.42 7.97 -12.12
N PRO A 56 7.33 8.06 -13.46
CA PRO A 56 6.05 8.24 -14.17
C PRO A 56 4.99 7.18 -13.81
N THR A 57 5.42 5.94 -13.59
CA THR A 57 4.54 4.84 -13.15
C THR A 57 3.92 5.08 -11.77
N LEU A 58 4.63 5.73 -10.84
CA LEU A 58 4.10 6.05 -9.52
C LEU A 58 2.98 7.10 -9.64
N LEU A 59 3.23 8.16 -10.41
CA LEU A 59 2.24 9.20 -10.68
C LEU A 59 0.98 8.64 -11.34
N ALA A 60 1.13 7.82 -12.39
CA ALA A 60 -0.01 7.19 -13.07
C ALA A 60 -0.83 6.29 -12.13
N ASN A 61 -0.18 5.56 -11.23
CA ASN A 61 -0.87 4.71 -10.25
C ASN A 61 -1.65 5.56 -9.22
N VAL A 62 -1.02 6.59 -8.67
CA VAL A 62 -1.68 7.54 -7.75
C VAL A 62 -2.90 8.18 -8.42
N GLU A 63 -2.74 8.63 -9.66
CA GLU A 63 -3.83 9.25 -10.42
C GLU A 63 -4.98 8.27 -10.68
N GLY A 64 -4.67 7.02 -11.04
CA GLY A 64 -5.65 5.95 -11.21
C GLY A 64 -6.43 5.64 -9.94
N GLN A 65 -5.75 5.54 -8.79
CA GLN A 65 -6.40 5.31 -7.50
C GLN A 65 -7.28 6.50 -7.08
N ALA A 66 -6.79 7.73 -7.26
CA ALA A 66 -7.57 8.93 -6.96
C ALA A 66 -8.86 9.00 -7.79
N LYS A 67 -8.78 8.68 -9.09
CA LYS A 67 -9.94 8.59 -9.99
C LYS A 67 -10.90 7.49 -9.54
N ALA A 68 -10.41 6.32 -9.15
CA ALA A 68 -11.24 5.21 -8.66
C ALA A 68 -12.00 5.58 -7.37
N VAL A 69 -11.32 6.19 -6.39
CA VAL A 69 -11.95 6.65 -5.15
C VAL A 69 -13.00 7.73 -5.42
N ARG A 70 -12.71 8.68 -6.31
CA ARG A 70 -13.67 9.72 -6.72
C ARG A 70 -14.92 9.09 -7.36
N HIS A 71 -14.73 8.11 -8.24
CA HIS A 71 -15.83 7.40 -8.88
C HIS A 71 -16.71 6.67 -7.85
N GLN A 72 -16.10 5.91 -6.94
CA GLN A 72 -16.82 5.21 -5.86
C GLN A 72 -17.64 6.18 -5.00
N ARG A 73 -17.07 7.32 -4.60
CA ARG A 73 -17.78 8.35 -3.84
C ARG A 73 -18.93 8.97 -4.62
N SER A 74 -18.75 9.23 -5.92
CA SER A 74 -19.82 9.76 -6.77
C SER A 74 -20.97 8.78 -6.94
N VAL A 75 -20.69 7.48 -7.03
CA VAL A 75 -21.72 6.43 -7.13
C VAL A 75 -22.49 6.30 -5.81
N ALA A 76 -21.77 6.27 -4.68
CA ALA A 76 -22.40 6.27 -3.35
C ALA A 76 -23.29 7.51 -3.12
N GLY A 77 -22.83 8.69 -3.53
CA GLY A 77 -23.62 9.93 -3.44
C GLY A 77 -24.88 9.92 -4.32
N ARG A 78 -24.83 9.28 -5.50
CA ARG A 78 -26.01 9.13 -6.37
C ARG A 78 -27.01 8.10 -5.85
N ALA A 79 -26.55 7.06 -5.15
CA ALA A 79 -27.44 6.10 -4.50
C ALA A 79 -28.22 6.76 -3.35
N GLY A 80 -27.56 7.58 -2.52
CA GLY A 80 -28.23 8.31 -1.44
C GLY A 80 -29.23 9.38 -1.90
N LEU A 81 -29.10 9.89 -3.14
CA LEU A 81 -30.07 10.84 -3.74
C LEU A 81 -31.30 10.17 -4.36
N ARG A 82 -31.35 8.83 -4.47
CA ARG A 82 -32.50 8.08 -5.01
C ARG A 82 -33.39 7.48 -3.92
N GLU A 83 -32.94 7.50 -2.67
CA GLU A 83 -33.66 7.00 -1.49
C GLU A 83 -34.34 8.13 -0.69
N ASN A 84 -34.40 9.34 -1.24
CA ASN A 84 -35.15 10.49 -0.73
C ASN A 84 -36.01 11.10 -1.84
#